data_AF-A0A776DDT9-F1
#
_entry.id   AF-A0A776DDT9-F1
#
_cell.length_a   1.000
_cell.length_b   1.000
_cell.length_c   1.000
_cell.angle_alpha   90.00
_cell.angle_beta   90.00
_cell.angle_gamma   90.00
#
_symmetry.space_group_name_H-M   'P 1'
#
loop_
_entity.id
_entity.type
_entity.pdbx_description
1 polymer ?
#
loop_
_entity_poly.entity_id
_entity_poly.type
_entity_poly.pdbx_seq_one_letter_code
_entity_poly.pdbx_strand_id
1 'polypeptide(L)'
;MKLKHVGMIVVSVLAMSSAAVSAAEGDESVTTTVNGGVIHFKGEVVNAACAIDSESMNQTVELGQVRSSRLAKAGDLSSAVGFNIKLNDCDTNVSSNAAVAFL
;
A
#
# COMPACT_ATOMS: atom_id res chain seq x y z
N MET A 1 38.56 -4.10 78.58
CA MET A 1 37.56 -3.06 78.95
C MET A 1 38.03 -1.70 78.45
N LYS A 2 37.28 -1.08 77.52
CA LYS A 2 36.80 0.32 77.53
C LYS A 2 36.48 0.76 76.10
N LEU A 3 35.23 0.50 75.73
CA LEU A 3 34.52 1.02 74.56
C LEU A 3 34.23 2.52 74.82
N LYS A 4 34.59 3.40 73.89
CA LYS A 4 34.20 4.81 73.93
C LYS A 4 33.20 5.10 72.79
N HIS A 5 31.95 5.31 73.20
CA HIS A 5 30.93 6.25 72.71
C HIS A 5 30.88 6.51 71.19
N VAL A 6 29.93 5.88 70.48
CA VAL A 6 28.51 6.31 70.35
C VAL A 6 28.41 7.64 69.60
N GLY A 7 28.19 7.52 68.29
CA GLY A 7 27.68 8.57 67.41
C GLY A 7 26.62 7.95 66.51
N MET A 8 25.42 7.81 67.08
CA MET A 8 24.25 7.23 66.45
C MET A 8 23.54 8.34 65.66
N ILE A 9 23.62 8.31 64.32
CA ILE A 9 22.71 9.06 63.44
C ILE A 9 21.78 8.03 62.78
N VAL A 10 20.70 7.75 63.50
CA VAL A 10 19.30 7.56 63.04
C VAL A 10 18.99 8.37 61.76
N VAL A 11 18.22 7.98 60.75
CA VAL A 11 17.31 6.86 60.41
C VAL A 11 17.20 6.91 58.88
N SER A 12 17.27 5.78 58.19
CA SER A 12 16.29 5.39 57.15
C SER A 12 16.56 3.97 56.69
N VAL A 13 15.76 3.08 57.24
CA VAL A 13 15.64 1.67 56.88
C VAL A 13 14.90 1.60 55.55
N LEU A 14 15.57 1.13 54.50
CA LEU A 14 14.90 0.33 53.47
C LEU A 14 15.71 -0.96 53.28
N ALA A 15 15.37 -1.94 54.09
CA ALA A 15 15.57 -3.34 53.75
C ALA A 15 14.55 -3.70 52.67
N MET A 16 15.01 -4.23 51.53
CA MET A 16 14.28 -5.12 50.63
C MET A 16 15.26 -5.56 49.53
N SER A 17 16.01 -6.63 49.79
CA SER A 17 15.72 -7.98 49.31
C SER A 17 15.95 -8.14 47.81
N SER A 18 17.11 -8.73 47.51
CA SER A 18 17.45 -9.35 46.24
C SER A 18 16.37 -10.35 45.83
N ALA A 19 15.64 -10.03 44.76
CA ALA A 19 14.96 -11.02 43.93
C ALA A 19 15.09 -10.54 42.49
N ALA A 20 15.97 -11.19 41.74
CA ALA A 20 15.92 -11.14 40.30
C ALA A 20 14.56 -11.72 39.87
N VAL A 21 13.69 -10.88 39.31
CA VAL A 21 12.57 -11.34 38.50
C VAL A 21 12.70 -10.66 37.15
N SER A 22 13.40 -11.35 36.24
CA SER A 22 13.11 -11.23 34.83
C SER A 22 11.71 -11.78 34.63
N ALA A 23 10.73 -10.89 34.49
CA ALA A 23 9.49 -11.21 33.83
C ALA A 23 9.37 -10.20 32.70
N ALA A 24 9.77 -10.62 31.51
CA ALA A 24 9.34 -9.99 30.28
C ALA A 24 7.82 -9.94 30.34
N GLU A 25 7.26 -8.74 30.41
CA GLU A 25 5.89 -8.48 29.98
C GLU A 25 5.88 -8.63 28.45
N GLY A 26 5.90 -9.89 28.01
CA GLY A 26 5.41 -10.25 26.70
C GLY A 26 3.92 -10.00 26.72
N ASP A 27 3.50 -8.96 26.00
CA ASP A 27 2.15 -8.87 25.45
C ASP A 27 1.93 -10.13 24.61
N GLU A 28 1.44 -11.20 25.23
CA GLU A 28 0.87 -12.35 24.53
C GLU A 28 -0.47 -11.91 23.93
N SER A 29 -0.38 -11.16 22.84
CA SER A 29 -1.47 -11.06 21.88
C SER A 29 -1.70 -12.47 21.33
N VAL A 30 -2.66 -13.19 21.94
CA VAL A 30 -3.15 -14.48 21.46
C VAL A 30 -3.75 -14.25 20.08
N THR A 31 -2.91 -14.41 19.06
CA THR A 31 -3.32 -14.36 17.66
C THR A 31 -4.03 -15.67 17.34
N THR A 32 -5.36 -15.63 17.36
CA THR A 32 -6.17 -16.75 16.89
C THR A 32 -6.09 -16.80 15.35
N THR A 33 -5.24 -17.68 14.82
CA THR A 33 -5.17 -17.92 13.38
C THR A 33 -6.35 -18.79 12.95
N VAL A 34 -7.27 -18.22 12.19
CA VAL A 34 -8.36 -18.95 11.52
C VAL A 34 -7.86 -19.56 10.21
N ASN A 35 -8.54 -20.60 9.73
CA ASN A 35 -8.28 -21.12 8.38
C ASN A 35 -8.61 -20.04 7.34
N GLY A 36 -7.57 -19.50 6.69
CA GLY A 36 -7.71 -18.49 5.65
C GLY A 36 -8.24 -19.08 4.33
N GLY A 37 -8.92 -18.25 3.54
CA GLY A 37 -9.33 -18.56 2.18
C GLY A 37 -8.21 -18.32 1.15
N VAL A 38 -8.49 -18.63 -0.12
CA VAL A 38 -7.54 -18.42 -1.22
C VAL A 38 -7.67 -16.99 -1.77
N ILE A 39 -6.57 -16.23 -1.76
CA ILE A 39 -6.47 -14.92 -2.41
C ILE A 39 -5.67 -15.08 -3.70
N HIS A 40 -6.24 -14.65 -4.83
CA HIS A 40 -5.57 -14.64 -6.12
C HIS A 40 -5.05 -13.24 -6.45
N PHE A 41 -3.74 -13.05 -6.34
CA PHE A 41 -3.08 -11.84 -6.83
C PHE A 41 -2.65 -12.05 -8.28
N LYS A 42 -3.04 -11.13 -9.15
CA LYS A 42 -2.61 -11.09 -10.56
C LYS A 42 -1.96 -9.74 -10.80
N GLY A 43 -0.77 -9.77 -11.38
CA GLY A 43 -0.02 -8.58 -11.78
C GLY A 43 1.00 -8.97 -12.83
N GLU A 44 1.37 -8.03 -13.68
CA GLU A 44 2.38 -8.17 -14.71
C GLU A 44 3.47 -7.12 -14.45
N VAL A 45 4.73 -7.55 -14.41
CA VAL A 45 5.88 -6.64 -14.27
C VAL A 45 6.50 -6.51 -15.66
N VAL A 46 6.18 -5.41 -16.34
CA VAL A 46 6.74 -5.07 -17.64
C VAL A 46 7.94 -4.13 -17.45
N ASN A 47 8.99 -4.30 -18.26
CA ASN A 47 10.07 -3.32 -18.36
C ASN A 47 9.67 -2.17 -19.31
N ALA A 48 8.48 -1.61 -19.08
CA ALA A 48 8.02 -0.44 -19.81
C ALA A 48 8.48 0.81 -19.05
N ALA A 49 8.74 1.89 -19.78
CA ALA A 49 9.10 3.17 -19.18
C ALA A 49 7.98 3.74 -18.29
N CYS A 50 6.73 3.25 -18.41
CA CYS A 50 5.61 3.62 -17.56
C CYS A 50 4.73 2.41 -17.25
N ALA A 51 4.03 2.42 -16.12
CA ALA A 51 2.94 1.50 -15.83
C ALA A 51 1.62 2.04 -16.38
N ILE A 52 0.76 1.18 -16.94
CA ILE A 52 -0.61 1.60 -17.33
C ILE A 52 -1.49 1.61 -16.07
N ASP A 53 -2.24 2.69 -15.87
CA ASP A 53 -3.19 2.79 -14.76
C ASP A 53 -4.26 1.68 -14.85
N SER A 54 -4.64 1.10 -13.71
CA SER A 54 -5.65 0.02 -13.65
C SER A 54 -6.99 0.42 -14.27
N GLU A 55 -7.37 1.70 -14.18
CA GLU A 55 -8.60 2.22 -14.79
C GLU A 55 -8.48 2.31 -16.32
N SER A 56 -7.27 2.48 -16.83
CA SER A 56 -6.98 2.56 -18.27
C SER A 56 -6.75 1.19 -18.92
N MET A 57 -6.41 0.15 -18.12
CA MET A 57 -6.16 -1.21 -18.60
C MET A 57 -7.41 -1.88 -19.22
N ASN A 58 -8.59 -1.65 -18.63
CA ASN A 58 -9.85 -2.26 -19.09
C ASN A 58 -10.97 -1.22 -19.12
N GLN A 59 -10.80 -0.20 -19.96
CA GLN A 59 -11.80 0.86 -20.14
C GLN A 59 -12.88 0.46 -21.16
N THR A 60 -14.13 0.82 -20.87
CA THR A 60 -15.23 0.78 -21.83
C THR A 60 -15.61 2.21 -22.17
N VAL A 61 -15.50 2.59 -23.45
CA VAL A 61 -15.85 3.93 -23.94
C VAL A 61 -17.24 3.90 -24.56
N GLU A 62 -18.21 4.54 -23.91
CA GLU A 62 -19.56 4.61 -24.45
C GLU A 62 -19.66 5.67 -25.55
N LEU A 63 -19.96 5.23 -26.77
CA LEU A 63 -20.10 6.10 -27.94
C LEU A 63 -21.45 6.84 -28.02
N GLY A 64 -22.40 6.44 -27.17
CA GLY A 64 -23.77 6.97 -27.17
C GLY A 64 -24.65 6.47 -28.33
N GLN A 65 -25.83 7.07 -28.48
CA GLN A 65 -26.77 6.76 -29.57
C GLN A 65 -26.59 7.70 -30.76
N VAL A 66 -26.50 7.09 -31.95
CA VAL A 66 -26.47 7.82 -33.23
C VAL A 66 -27.68 7.44 -34.05
N ARG A 67 -28.45 8.43 -34.52
CA ARG A 67 -29.58 8.19 -35.43
C ARG A 67 -29.04 7.68 -36.77
N SER A 68 -29.65 6.62 -37.31
CA SER A 68 -29.26 6.03 -38.60
C SER A 68 -29.27 7.05 -39.74
N SER A 69 -30.16 8.03 -39.70
CA SER A 69 -30.21 9.13 -40.69
C SER A 69 -28.95 10.01 -40.72
N ARG A 70 -28.11 10.00 -39.68
CA ARG A 70 -26.83 10.72 -39.64
C ARG A 70 -25.66 9.94 -40.24
N LEU A 71 -25.84 8.64 -40.54
CA LEU A 71 -24.83 7.75 -41.11
C LEU A 71 -25.34 7.15 -42.43
N ALA A 72 -25.99 7.97 -43.26
CA ALA A 72 -26.71 7.51 -44.43
C ALA A 72 -25.80 7.23 -45.63
N LYS A 73 -24.58 7.76 -45.64
CA LYS A 73 -23.62 7.64 -46.73
C LYS A 73 -22.26 7.16 -46.22
N ALA A 74 -21.50 6.52 -47.11
CA ALA A 74 -20.13 6.13 -46.81
C ALA A 74 -19.28 7.36 -46.50
N GLY A 75 -18.59 7.32 -45.36
CA GLY A 75 -17.78 8.44 -44.85
C GLY A 75 -18.53 9.38 -43.89
N ASP A 76 -19.82 9.20 -43.66
CA ASP A 76 -20.53 9.93 -42.61
C ASP A 76 -19.99 9.52 -41.21
N LEU A 77 -19.82 10.51 -40.33
CA LEU A 77 -19.21 10.32 -39.01
C LEU A 77 -20.19 10.66 -37.88
N SER A 78 -20.04 9.95 -36.76
CA SER A 78 -20.70 10.32 -35.51
C SER A 78 -19.95 11.44 -34.79
N SER A 79 -20.52 11.91 -33.67
CA SER A 79 -19.76 12.74 -32.73
C SER A 79 -18.55 11.96 -32.22
N ALA A 80 -17.40 12.62 -32.16
CA ALA A 80 -16.20 12.03 -31.56
C ALA A 80 -16.35 11.94 -30.05
N VAL A 81 -15.95 10.81 -29.47
CA VAL A 81 -15.86 10.59 -28.03
C VAL A 81 -14.40 10.42 -27.67
N GLY A 82 -13.91 11.31 -26.82
CA GLY A 82 -12.55 11.26 -26.30
C GLY A 82 -12.42 10.21 -25.21
N PHE A 83 -11.26 9.57 -25.14
CA PHE A 83 -10.85 8.72 -24.04
C PHE A 83 -9.37 8.95 -23.77
N ASN A 84 -8.92 8.56 -22.57
CA ASN A 84 -7.54 8.73 -22.16
C ASN A 84 -6.95 7.38 -21.75
N ILE A 85 -5.66 7.23 -21.98
CA ILE A 85 -4.86 6.14 -21.42
C ILE A 85 -3.89 6.79 -20.45
N LYS A 86 -4.10 6.55 -19.16
CA LYS A 86 -3.28 7.11 -18.10
C LYS A 86 -2.09 6.19 -17.85
N LEU A 87 -0.92 6.80 -17.81
CA LEU A 87 0.34 6.16 -17.49
C LEU A 87 0.81 6.70 -16.13
N ASN A 88 1.18 5.79 -15.23
CA ASN A 88 1.74 6.09 -13.91
C ASN A 88 3.22 5.70 -13.87
N ASP A 89 3.94 6.28 -12.92
CA ASP A 89 5.33 5.92 -12.60
C ASP A 89 6.27 5.89 -13.82
N CYS A 90 6.14 6.90 -14.68
CA CYS A 90 6.97 7.04 -15.86
C CYS A 90 8.42 7.46 -15.52
N ASP A 91 9.41 6.73 -16.04
CA ASP A 91 10.82 7.10 -16.01
C ASP A 91 11.28 7.59 -17.40
N THR A 92 11.52 8.89 -17.50
CA THR A 92 11.96 9.55 -18.75
C THR A 92 13.39 9.23 -19.14
N ASN A 93 14.20 8.65 -18.23
CA ASN A 93 15.54 8.14 -18.54
C ASN A 93 15.47 6.82 -19.31
N VAL A 94 14.41 6.03 -19.11
CA VAL A 94 14.16 4.79 -19.86
C VAL A 94 13.54 5.11 -21.21
N SER A 95 12.52 5.97 -21.25
CA SER A 95 11.98 6.51 -22.51
C SER A 95 11.31 7.86 -22.30
N SER A 96 11.62 8.82 -23.15
CA SER A 96 10.97 10.13 -23.15
C SER A 96 9.66 10.17 -23.95
N ASN A 97 9.32 9.09 -24.67
CA ASN A 97 8.14 9.02 -25.52
C ASN A 97 7.31 7.77 -25.23
N ALA A 98 6.00 7.93 -25.30
CA ALA A 98 5.04 6.84 -25.24
C ALA A 98 4.18 6.87 -26.51
N ALA A 99 3.92 5.70 -27.09
CA ALA A 99 3.04 5.52 -28.23
C ALA A 99 2.11 4.33 -27.98
N VAL A 100 0.91 4.41 -28.54
CA VAL A 100 -0.13 3.38 -28.41
C VAL A 100 -0.55 2.92 -29.80
N ALA A 101 -0.72 1.62 -29.97
CA ALA A 101 -1.24 1.01 -31.19
C ALA A 101 -2.54 0.25 -30.88
N PHE A 102 -3.48 0.29 -31.83
CA PHE A 102 -4.72 -0.47 -31.81
C PHE A 102 -4.67 -1.47 -32.97
N LEU A 103 -4.92 -2.75 -32.67
CA LEU A 103 -4.94 -3.84 -33.65
C LEU A 103 -6.36 -4.13 -34.14
#